data_AF-A0A357N3T1-F1
#
_entry.id   AF-A0A357N3T1-F1
#
_cell.length_a   1.000
_cell.length_b   1.000
_cell.length_c   1.000
_cell.angle_alpha   90.00
_cell.angle_beta   90.00
_cell.angle_gamma   90.00
#
_symmetry.space_group_name_H-M   'P 1'
#
loop_
_entity.id
_entity.type
_entity.pdbx_description
1 polymer ?
#
loop_
_entity_poly.entity_id
_entity_poly.type
_entity_poly.pdbx_seq_one_letter_code
_entity_poly.pdbx_strand_id
1 'polypeptide(L)'
;MKMKLIPALLASSLLLASPFLAQAQSTAPAVTAPQGQAGKVVIDASSRIMSTLQQRRAEFTSNPASLRSYIDSELTRTFDRDYAARLVLGTHARGASDADIKLFADAMADSLMQRYGSTLLNIQGKPSFRLKGESPLPGNRGVRVATELVRAGNEPTP
;
A
#
# COMPACT_ATOMS: atom_id res chain seq x y z
N MET A 1 77.64 -4.23 -39.84
CA MET A 1 78.14 -5.18 -38.82
C MET A 1 78.61 -4.41 -37.60
N LYS A 2 77.87 -4.52 -36.48
CA LYS A 2 78.29 -4.39 -35.06
C LYS A 2 77.02 -4.14 -34.23
N MET A 3 76.48 -5.24 -33.72
CA MET A 3 75.47 -5.28 -32.65
C MET A 3 76.08 -4.77 -31.35
N LYS A 4 75.32 -3.99 -30.59
CA LYS A 4 75.40 -3.96 -29.13
C LYS A 4 73.97 -4.04 -28.59
N LEU A 5 73.74 -5.09 -27.82
CA LEU A 5 72.52 -5.41 -27.07
C LEU A 5 72.58 -4.78 -25.67
N ILE A 6 71.49 -4.99 -24.92
CA ILE A 6 71.29 -4.94 -23.45
C ILE A 6 70.94 -3.50 -22.95
N PRO A 7 69.99 -3.31 -22.01
CA PRO A 7 68.55 -3.13 -22.25
C PRO A 7 67.95 -2.11 -21.24
N ALA A 8 66.61 -2.03 -21.19
CA ALA A 8 65.78 -1.76 -20.02
C ALA A 8 66.21 -0.66 -19.03
N LEU A 9 65.39 0.40 -18.91
CA LEU A 9 64.80 0.79 -17.62
C LEU A 9 63.69 1.83 -17.82
N LEU A 10 62.53 1.48 -17.25
CA LEU A 10 61.56 2.36 -16.59
C LEU A 10 60.57 3.16 -17.45
N ALA A 11 59.46 2.48 -17.74
CA ALA A 11 58.13 2.82 -17.24
C ALA A 11 57.65 4.26 -17.49
N SER A 12 57.08 4.46 -18.68
CA SER A 12 56.09 5.51 -18.88
C SER A 12 54.80 5.18 -18.12
N SER A 13 54.22 6.24 -17.55
CA SER A 13 52.79 6.49 -17.34
C SER A 13 52.00 5.50 -16.46
N LEU A 14 51.58 5.93 -15.27
CA LEU A 14 50.21 5.73 -14.80
C LEU A 14 49.88 6.59 -13.56
N LEU A 15 48.80 7.37 -13.69
CA LEU A 15 47.83 7.78 -12.67
C LEU A 15 48.21 8.85 -11.64
N LEU A 16 47.77 10.06 -11.96
CA LEU A 16 47.27 11.06 -11.01
C LEU A 16 46.20 10.40 -10.10
N ALA A 17 46.54 10.19 -8.83
CA ALA A 17 45.57 9.81 -7.81
C ALA A 17 44.84 11.07 -7.30
N SER A 18 43.70 11.39 -7.89
CA SER A 18 42.74 12.33 -7.29
C SER A 18 41.95 11.58 -6.21
N PRO A 19 41.95 12.01 -4.94
CA PRO A 19 41.04 11.46 -3.96
C PRO A 19 39.62 11.90 -4.32
N PHE A 20 38.84 10.99 -4.90
CA PHE A 20 37.42 11.19 -5.07
C PHE A 20 36.80 11.18 -3.67
N LEU A 21 36.56 12.37 -3.13
CA LEU A 21 35.81 12.56 -1.90
C LEU A 21 34.47 11.83 -2.04
N ALA A 22 34.30 10.82 -1.19
CA ALA A 22 33.04 10.14 -0.98
C ALA A 22 32.00 11.17 -0.54
N GLN A 23 31.22 11.67 -1.49
CA GLN A 23 30.06 12.49 -1.21
C GLN A 23 28.97 11.55 -0.69
N ALA A 24 28.99 11.31 0.62
CA ALA A 24 27.91 10.65 1.33
C ALA A 24 26.61 11.41 1.01
N GLN A 25 25.75 10.78 0.21
CA GLN A 25 24.40 11.28 -0.02
C GLN A 25 23.70 11.29 1.34
N SER A 26 23.44 12.50 1.85
CA SER A 26 22.58 12.71 3.01
C SER A 26 21.18 12.28 2.59
N THR A 27 20.82 11.03 2.88
CA THR A 27 19.43 10.58 2.85
C THR A 27 18.64 11.51 3.77
N ALA A 28 17.70 12.25 3.20
CA ALA A 28 16.80 13.10 3.97
C ALA A 28 16.15 12.24 5.07
N PRO A 29 16.00 12.77 6.30
CA PRO A 29 15.38 12.02 7.38
C PRO A 29 13.97 11.60 6.94
N ALA A 30 13.70 10.30 6.98
CA ALA A 30 12.38 9.77 6.73
C ALA A 30 11.41 10.43 7.72
N VAL A 31 10.44 11.18 7.21
CA VAL A 31 9.36 11.74 8.02
C VAL A 31 8.59 10.55 8.59
N THR A 32 8.89 10.23 9.85
CA THR A 32 8.20 9.15 10.55
C THR A 32 6.82 9.70 10.90
N ALA A 33 5.78 9.14 10.28
CA ALA A 33 4.42 9.46 10.69
C ALA A 33 4.28 9.18 12.21
N PRO A 34 3.65 10.08 12.99
CA PRO A 34 3.43 9.86 14.41
C PRO A 34 2.90 8.44 14.67
N GLN A 35 3.55 7.72 15.59
CA GLN A 35 3.12 6.40 16.04
C GLN A 35 1.63 6.45 16.43
N GLY A 36 0.81 5.54 15.89
CA GLY A 36 -0.63 5.49 16.15
C GLY A 36 -1.51 6.23 15.14
N GLN A 37 -0.94 7.06 14.26
CA GLN A 37 -1.77 7.83 13.30
C GLN A 37 -2.37 6.94 12.21
N ALA A 38 -1.60 5.97 11.69
CA ALA A 38 -2.07 5.03 10.68
C ALA A 38 -3.18 4.12 11.24
N GLY A 39 -3.00 3.59 12.45
CA GLY A 39 -4.00 2.78 13.13
C GLY A 39 -5.26 3.56 13.44
N LYS A 40 -5.14 4.82 13.86
CA LYS A 40 -6.31 5.69 14.04
C LYS A 40 -7.12 5.86 12.75
N VAL A 41 -6.46 6.13 11.61
CA VAL A 41 -7.14 6.24 10.31
C VAL A 41 -7.91 4.97 9.98
N VAL A 42 -7.29 3.80 10.15
CA VAL A 42 -7.91 2.50 9.86
C VAL A 42 -9.09 2.23 10.81
N ILE A 43 -8.95 2.44 12.11
CA ILE A 43 -10.01 2.20 13.10
C ILE A 43 -11.18 3.15 12.91
N ASP A 44 -10.92 4.44 12.67
CA ASP A 44 -11.96 5.45 12.45
C ASP A 44 -12.76 5.15 11.17
N ALA A 45 -12.07 4.78 10.08
CA ALA A 45 -12.72 4.36 8.85
C ALA A 45 -13.57 3.10 9.05
N SER A 46 -13.01 2.07 9.70
CA SER A 46 -13.71 0.79 9.92
C SER A 46 -14.96 0.97 10.78
N SER A 47 -14.87 1.77 11.85
CA SER A 47 -15.99 2.07 12.76
C SER A 47 -17.10 2.84 12.04
N ARG A 48 -16.74 3.84 11.24
CA ARG A 48 -17.67 4.64 10.44
C ARG A 48 -18.39 3.79 9.39
N ILE A 49 -17.64 2.94 8.67
CA ILE A 49 -18.21 2.03 7.68
C ILE A 49 -19.23 1.10 8.33
N MET A 50 -18.85 0.44 9.42
CA MET A 50 -19.72 -0.49 10.13
C MET A 50 -20.97 0.19 10.70
N SER A 51 -20.81 1.35 11.33
CA SER A 51 -21.93 2.11 11.91
C SER A 51 -22.96 2.46 10.84
N THR A 52 -22.50 2.97 9.69
CA THR A 52 -23.39 3.34 8.58
C THR A 52 -24.09 2.12 7.97
N LEU A 53 -23.37 1.00 7.81
CA LEU A 53 -23.95 -0.27 7.33
C LEU A 53 -25.06 -0.78 8.25
N GLN A 54 -24.91 -0.62 9.56
CA GLN A 54 -25.94 -1.01 10.53
C GLN A 54 -27.14 -0.07 10.51
N GLN A 55 -26.89 1.24 10.49
CA GLN A 55 -27.95 2.26 10.49
C GLN A 55 -28.80 2.22 9.22
N ARG A 56 -28.16 2.02 8.06
CA ARG A 56 -28.82 2.04 6.74
C ARG A 56 -29.04 0.64 6.18
N ARG A 57 -29.03 -0.41 7.02
CA ARG A 57 -29.16 -1.80 6.57
C ARG A 57 -30.39 -2.03 5.69
N ALA A 58 -31.56 -1.53 6.09
CA ALA A 58 -32.80 -1.72 5.34
C ALA A 58 -32.74 -1.08 3.94
N GLU A 59 -32.14 0.10 3.82
CA GLU A 59 -31.91 0.78 2.55
C GLU A 59 -30.97 -0.02 1.66
N PHE A 60 -29.82 -0.45 2.21
CA PHE A 60 -28.83 -1.22 1.46
C PHE A 60 -29.31 -2.60 1.04
N THR A 61 -30.19 -3.23 1.83
CA THR A 61 -30.84 -4.50 1.48
C THR A 61 -31.84 -4.32 0.33
N SER A 62 -32.64 -3.26 0.36
CA SER A 62 -33.67 -3.02 -0.67
C SER A 62 -33.11 -2.40 -1.95
N ASN A 63 -31.97 -1.69 -1.86
CA ASN A 63 -31.31 -1.04 -2.98
C ASN A 63 -29.80 -1.35 -3.00
N PRO A 64 -29.37 -2.45 -3.65
CA PRO A 64 -27.96 -2.81 -3.77
C PRO A 64 -27.08 -1.76 -4.49
N ALA A 65 -27.66 -0.85 -5.27
CA ALA A 65 -26.92 0.23 -5.91
C ALA A 65 -26.51 1.30 -4.89
N SER A 66 -27.37 1.59 -3.90
CA SER A 66 -27.05 2.52 -2.81
C SER A 66 -25.89 2.01 -1.93
N LEU A 67 -25.84 0.70 -1.67
CA LEU A 67 -24.72 0.06 -0.98
C LEU A 67 -23.43 0.20 -1.78
N ARG A 68 -23.47 -0.07 -3.09
CA ARG A 68 -22.31 0.09 -3.97
C ARG A 68 -21.78 1.51 -3.96
N SER A 69 -22.64 2.49 -4.18
CA SER A 69 -22.25 3.91 -4.17
C SER A 69 -21.64 4.32 -2.82
N TYR A 70 -22.22 3.85 -1.71
CA TYR A 70 -21.67 4.11 -0.40
C TYR A 70 -20.26 3.52 -0.24
N ILE A 71 -20.06 2.23 -0.51
CA ILE A 71 -18.74 1.62 -0.36
C ILE A 71 -17.72 2.21 -1.34
N ASP A 72 -18.12 2.54 -2.57
CA ASP A 72 -17.23 3.22 -3.53
C ASP A 72 -16.71 4.57 -2.99
N SER A 73 -17.58 5.35 -2.33
CA SER A 73 -17.17 6.59 -1.68
C SER A 73 -16.20 6.36 -0.51
N GLU A 74 -16.38 5.28 0.24
CA GLU A 74 -15.51 4.89 1.36
C GLU A 74 -14.13 4.42 0.88
N LEU A 75 -14.11 3.63 -0.20
CA LEU A 75 -12.89 3.16 -0.83
C LEU A 75 -12.10 4.33 -1.42
N THR A 76 -12.76 5.22 -2.15
CA THR A 76 -12.14 6.42 -2.73
C THR A 76 -11.52 7.33 -1.66
N ARG A 77 -12.13 7.40 -0.48
CA ARG A 77 -11.63 8.19 0.64
C ARG A 77 -10.42 7.58 1.35
N THR A 78 -10.35 6.25 1.44
CA THR A 78 -9.46 5.57 2.40
C THR A 78 -8.40 4.70 1.72
N PHE A 79 -8.58 4.34 0.45
CA PHE A 79 -7.72 3.42 -0.29
C PHE A 79 -7.13 4.08 -1.54
N ASP A 80 -5.83 3.88 -1.74
CA ASP A 80 -5.17 4.18 -3.00
C ASP A 80 -5.41 3.02 -3.99
N ARG A 81 -6.52 3.13 -4.72
CA ARG A 81 -7.00 2.10 -5.66
C ARG A 81 -6.05 1.92 -6.83
N ASP A 82 -5.47 3.00 -7.35
CA ASP A 82 -4.56 2.96 -8.49
C ASP A 82 -3.24 2.30 -8.10
N TYR A 83 -2.71 2.61 -6.91
CA TYR A 83 -1.54 1.93 -6.39
C TYR A 83 -1.81 0.44 -6.15
N ALA A 84 -2.94 0.09 -5.54
CA ALA A 84 -3.33 -1.32 -5.37
C ALA A 84 -3.48 -2.05 -6.71
N ALA A 85 -4.09 -1.41 -7.71
CA ALA A 85 -4.21 -1.93 -9.06
C ALA A 85 -2.84 -2.23 -9.68
N ARG A 86 -1.88 -1.30 -9.59
CA ARG A 86 -0.51 -1.52 -10.05
C ARG A 86 0.16 -2.70 -9.35
N LEU A 87 -0.07 -2.88 -8.05
CA LEU A 87 0.46 -4.02 -7.30
C LEU A 87 -0.13 -5.35 -7.75
N VAL A 88 -1.44 -5.40 -8.04
CA VAL A 88 -2.11 -6.61 -8.54
C VAL A 88 -1.68 -6.95 -9.96
N LEU A 89 -1.55 -5.94 -10.83
CA LEU A 89 -1.10 -6.11 -12.22
C LEU A 89 0.39 -6.48 -12.32
N GLY A 90 1.20 -6.11 -11.34
CA GLY A 90 2.61 -6.45 -11.29
C GLY A 90 3.36 -5.97 -12.53
N THR A 91 3.99 -6.90 -13.27
CA THR A 91 4.71 -6.57 -14.51
C THR A 91 3.82 -5.99 -15.59
N HIS A 92 2.53 -6.34 -15.60
CA HIS A 92 1.57 -5.85 -16.60
C HIS A 92 1.16 -4.40 -16.39
N ALA A 93 1.45 -3.82 -15.21
CA ALA A 93 1.29 -2.38 -15.01
C ALA A 93 2.36 -1.56 -15.74
N ARG A 94 3.49 -2.17 -16.12
CA ARG A 94 4.60 -1.45 -16.76
C ARG A 94 4.22 -1.06 -18.17
N GLY A 95 4.24 0.24 -18.46
CA GLY A 95 3.89 0.77 -19.77
C GLY A 95 2.38 0.88 -20.04
N ALA A 96 1.53 0.48 -19.09
CA ALA A 96 0.10 0.79 -19.15
C ALA A 96 -0.12 2.29 -18.92
N SER A 97 -1.12 2.86 -19.59
CA SER A 97 -1.51 4.25 -19.34
C SER A 97 -2.19 4.37 -17.96
N ASP A 98 -2.13 5.56 -17.34
CA ASP A 98 -2.84 5.79 -16.08
C ASP A 98 -4.36 5.59 -16.23
N ALA A 99 -4.92 5.85 -17.42
CA ALA A 99 -6.33 5.59 -17.72
C ALA A 99 -6.66 4.09 -17.67
N ASP A 100 -5.79 3.23 -18.20
CA ASP A 100 -5.98 1.77 -18.15
C ASP A 100 -5.82 1.21 -16.74
N ILE A 101 -4.85 1.74 -15.98
CA ILE A 101 -4.68 1.39 -14.56
C ILE A 101 -5.95 1.74 -13.79
N LYS A 102 -6.50 2.93 -14.01
CA LYS A 102 -7.73 3.37 -13.37
C LYS A 102 -8.93 2.51 -13.77
N LEU A 103 -9.09 2.20 -15.06
CA LEU A 103 -10.17 1.35 -15.54
C LEU A 103 -10.11 -0.04 -14.87
N PHE A 104 -8.91 -0.60 -14.74
CA PHE A 104 -8.71 -1.86 -14.03
C PHE A 104 -9.00 -1.73 -12.52
N ALA A 105 -8.57 -0.65 -11.87
CA ALA A 105 -8.85 -0.37 -10.46
C ALA A 105 -10.36 -0.26 -10.20
N ASP A 106 -11.10 0.34 -11.12
CA ASP A 106 -12.55 0.47 -11.07
C ASP A 106 -13.23 -0.89 -11.20
N ALA A 107 -12.85 -1.69 -12.22
CA ALA A 107 -13.37 -3.04 -12.40
C ALA A 107 -13.04 -3.99 -11.23
N MET A 108 -11.85 -3.85 -10.62
CA MET A 108 -11.47 -4.65 -9.46
C MET A 108 -12.37 -4.36 -8.25
N ALA A 109 -12.61 -3.09 -7.94
CA ALA A 109 -13.46 -2.71 -6.82
C ALA A 109 -14.91 -3.18 -7.04
N ASP A 110 -15.43 -3.04 -8.26
CA ASP A 110 -16.76 -3.51 -8.62
C ASP A 110 -16.91 -5.03 -8.45
N SER A 111 -15.90 -5.80 -8.89
CA SER A 111 -15.86 -7.25 -8.71
C SER A 111 -15.86 -7.65 -7.22
N LEU A 112 -15.04 -6.98 -6.40
CA LEU A 112 -15.02 -7.22 -4.95
C LEU A 112 -16.37 -6.88 -4.32
N MET A 113 -17.01 -5.78 -4.73
CA MET A 113 -18.33 -5.40 -4.24
C MET A 113 -19.42 -6.39 -4.62
N GLN A 114 -19.38 -6.92 -5.84
CA GLN A 114 -20.32 -7.95 -6.28
C GLN A 114 -20.18 -9.24 -5.46
N ARG A 115 -18.96 -9.63 -5.09
CA ARG A 115 -18.69 -10.90 -4.38
C ARG A 115 -18.86 -10.79 -2.87
N TYR A 116 -18.56 -9.64 -2.27
CA TYR A 116 -18.47 -9.50 -0.82
C TYR A 116 -19.42 -8.44 -0.23
N GLY A 117 -19.98 -7.54 -1.05
CA GLY A 117 -20.77 -6.41 -0.56
C GLY A 117 -22.01 -6.83 0.25
N SER A 118 -22.76 -7.83 -0.22
CA SER A 118 -23.96 -8.31 0.49
C SER A 118 -23.63 -8.96 1.85
N THR A 119 -22.48 -9.60 1.97
CA THR A 119 -22.01 -10.22 3.23
C THR A 119 -21.83 -9.19 4.34
N LEU A 120 -21.52 -7.93 3.99
CA LEU A 120 -21.38 -6.84 4.96
C LEU A 120 -22.69 -6.58 5.73
N LEU A 121 -23.85 -6.77 5.08
CA LEU A 121 -25.15 -6.55 5.70
C LEU A 121 -25.52 -7.65 6.71
N ASN A 122 -24.94 -8.84 6.56
CA ASN A 122 -25.18 -10.02 7.40
C ASN A 122 -24.43 -9.98 8.73
N ILE A 123 -23.60 -8.96 8.97
CA ILE A 123 -22.88 -8.83 10.24
C ILE A 123 -23.87 -8.40 11.33
N GLN A 124 -24.17 -9.30 12.25
CA GLN A 124 -25.10 -9.10 13.36
C GLN A 124 -24.38 -8.72 14.65
N GLY A 125 -25.15 -8.21 15.62
CA GLY A 125 -24.63 -7.79 16.93
C GLY A 125 -23.94 -6.42 16.91
N LYS A 126 -22.98 -6.23 17.81
CA LYS A 126 -22.18 -5.01 17.96
C LYS A 126 -20.70 -5.30 17.67
N PRO A 127 -20.33 -5.55 16.40
CA PRO A 127 -18.93 -5.69 16.02
C PRO A 127 -18.11 -4.46 16.42
N SER A 128 -16.92 -4.69 16.94
CA SER A 128 -15.95 -3.64 17.22
C SER A 128 -14.59 -4.00 16.63
N PHE A 129 -13.85 -2.98 16.20
CA PHE A 129 -12.50 -3.14 15.68
C PHE A 129 -11.49 -2.78 16.76
N ARG A 130 -10.50 -3.66 16.96
CA ARG A 130 -9.41 -3.45 17.92
C ARG A 130 -8.08 -3.34 17.17
N LEU A 131 -7.30 -2.32 17.50
CA LEU A 131 -5.91 -2.22 17.04
C LEU A 131 -5.05 -3.23 17.79
N LYS A 132 -4.29 -4.06 17.06
CA LYS A 132 -3.35 -5.05 17.60
C LYS A 132 -1.92 -4.56 17.60
N GLY A 133 -1.56 -3.72 16.63
CA GLY A 133 -0.23 -3.13 16.56
C GLY A 133 0.03 -2.43 15.24
N GLU A 134 1.13 -1.70 15.21
CA GLU A 134 1.64 -1.03 14.03
C GLU A 134 3.11 -1.42 13.84
N SER A 135 3.51 -1.69 12.61
CA SER A 135 4.90 -2.00 12.28
C SER A 135 5.28 -1.35 10.95
N PRO A 136 6.41 -0.63 10.85
CA PRO A 136 6.83 -0.02 9.59
C PRO A 136 7.08 -1.08 8.52
N LEU A 137 6.78 -0.75 7.26
CA LEU A 137 7.10 -1.58 6.11
C LEU A 137 8.54 -1.30 5.64
N PRO A 138 9.24 -2.31 5.07
CA PRO A 138 10.56 -2.11 4.50
C PRO A 138 10.59 -1.02 3.42
N GLY A 139 11.72 -0.33 3.32
CA GLY A 139 11.93 0.69 2.28
C GLY A 139 11.06 1.94 2.45
N ASN A 140 10.64 2.27 3.68
CA ASN A 140 9.79 3.42 3.99
C ASN A 140 8.48 3.47 3.17
N ARG A 141 7.94 2.30 2.84
CA ARG A 141 6.73 2.14 2.01
C ARG A 141 5.42 2.38 2.78
N GLY A 142 5.49 2.78 4.03
CA GLY A 142 4.35 2.98 4.91
C GLY A 142 4.39 2.10 6.16
N VAL A 143 3.22 1.88 6.77
CA VAL A 143 3.06 1.18 8.05
C VAL A 143 2.02 0.07 7.87
N ARG A 144 2.33 -1.13 8.34
CA ARG A 144 1.35 -2.21 8.50
C ARG A 144 0.58 -1.97 9.79
N VAL A 145 -0.74 -1.90 9.69
CA VAL A 145 -1.67 -1.83 10.81
C VAL A 145 -2.31 -3.20 10.98
N ALA A 146 -2.11 -3.84 12.13
CA ALA A 146 -2.79 -5.08 12.47
C ALA A 146 -4.06 -4.76 13.27
N THR A 147 -5.21 -5.22 12.81
CA THR A 147 -6.51 -5.03 13.46
C THR A 147 -7.17 -6.36 13.77
N GLU A 148 -8.21 -6.36 14.59
CA GLU A 148 -9.02 -7.53 14.90
C GLU A 148 -10.48 -7.12 14.92
N LEU A 149 -11.34 -7.90 14.24
CA LEU A 149 -12.79 -7.74 14.32
C LEU A 149 -13.32 -8.62 15.46
N VAL A 150 -13.82 -7.97 16.51
CA VAL A 150 -14.45 -8.64 17.65
C VAL A 150 -15.96 -8.74 17.40
N ARG A 151 -16.50 -9.95 17.35
CA ARG A 151 -17.94 -10.22 17.21
C ARG A 151 -18.44 -10.97 18.45
N ALA A 152 -19.64 -10.63 18.92
CA ALA A 152 -20.30 -11.40 19.98
C ALA A 152 -20.60 -12.83 19.48
N GLY A 153 -19.95 -13.84 20.08
CA GLY A 153 -20.27 -15.25 19.89
C GLY A 153 -19.52 -16.02 18.79
N ASN A 154 -18.60 -15.41 18.03
CA ASN A 154 -17.79 -16.10 17.01
C ASN A 154 -16.29 -15.95 17.28
N GLU A 155 -15.49 -16.87 16.73
CA GLU A 155 -14.02 -16.75 16.70
C GLU A 155 -13.59 -15.41 16.06
N PRO A 156 -12.56 -14.74 16.61
CA PRO A 156 -12.08 -13.47 16.08
C PRO A 156 -11.59 -13.63 14.64
N THR A 157 -11.99 -12.70 13.76
CA THR A 157 -11.44 -12.63 12.40
C THR A 157 -10.20 -11.73 12.42
N PRO A 158 -9.01 -12.25 12.08
CA PRO A 158 -7.78 -11.48 12.02
C PRO A 158 -7.76 -10.47 10.88
#